data_AF-A0A0L7QTB2-F1
#
_entry.id   AF-A0A0L7QTB2-F1
#
_cell.length_a   1.000
_cell.length_b   1.000
_cell.length_c   1.000
_cell.angle_alpha   90.00
_cell.angle_beta   90.00
_cell.angle_gamma   90.00
#
_symmetry.space_group_name_H-M   'P 1'
#
loop_
_entity.id
_entity.type
_entity.pdbx_description
1 polymer ?
#
loop_
_entity_poly.entity_id
_entity_poly.type
_entity_poly.pdbx_seq_one_letter_code
_entity_poly.pdbx_strand_id
1 'polypeptide(L)'
;MTKDEQKFDGMLLAMAQQHEGGVQELLDTIFSFLARKTDFYTGGQEGAAEKLVTSKFKKYEATAVAKAATLKAERAEQEKRRKERMEKKKQEEKAEEDKLNSESKIVELTDEQAVKLQEEIDNKPAIPGPSGDSASDKKEENLEDEEEDEKEKGKLRPNSGNGADLPNYKWTQTLQDIEVSNMNIMHVNKSWIL
;
A
#
# COMPACT_ATOMS: atom_id res chain seq x y z
N MET A 1 3.10 -3.49 30.76
CA MET A 1 1.63 -3.50 30.55
C MET A 1 1.20 -4.93 30.76
N THR A 2 0.66 -5.23 31.94
CA THR A 2 0.17 -6.59 32.21
C THR A 2 -1.20 -6.76 31.55
N LYS A 3 -1.52 -7.99 31.13
CA LYS A 3 -2.79 -8.31 30.44
C LYS A 3 -4.04 -7.91 31.25
N ASP A 4 -3.90 -7.79 32.57
CA ASP A 4 -4.95 -7.36 33.49
C ASP A 4 -5.29 -5.87 33.43
N GLU A 5 -4.37 -5.01 32.98
CA GLU A 5 -4.59 -3.55 32.93
C GLU A 5 -5.59 -3.16 31.84
N GLN A 6 -5.66 -3.94 30.75
CA GLN A 6 -6.52 -3.65 29.58
C GLN A 6 -7.92 -4.25 29.68
N LYS A 7 -8.21 -5.04 30.73
CA LYS A 7 -9.48 -5.78 30.83
C LYS A 7 -10.71 -4.87 30.91
N PHE A 8 -10.52 -3.64 31.40
CA PHE A 8 -11.59 -2.65 31.52
C PHE A 8 -11.60 -1.64 30.38
N ASP A 9 -10.63 -1.69 29.45
CA ASP A 9 -10.50 -0.69 28.38
C ASP A 9 -11.77 -0.62 27.52
N GLY A 10 -12.38 -1.76 27.19
CA GLY A 10 -13.63 -1.79 26.42
C GLY A 10 -14.79 -1.08 27.13
N MET A 11 -14.92 -1.25 28.44
CA MET A 11 -15.95 -0.59 29.24
C MET A 11 -15.67 0.92 29.38
N LEU A 12 -14.41 1.29 29.63
CA LEU A 12 -13.99 2.68 29.74
C LEU A 12 -14.13 3.42 28.41
N LEU A 13 -13.83 2.75 27.29
CA LEU A 13 -13.99 3.32 25.96
C LEU A 13 -15.47 3.51 25.60
N ALA A 14 -16.32 2.52 25.90
CA ALA A 14 -17.76 2.66 25.70
C ALA A 14 -18.33 3.83 26.53
N MET A 15 -17.88 3.98 27.78
CA MET A 15 -18.26 5.12 28.62
C MET A 15 -17.76 6.43 28.01
N ALA A 16 -16.50 6.51 27.55
CA ALA A 16 -15.94 7.72 26.93
C ALA A 16 -16.68 8.13 25.65
N GLN A 17 -17.08 7.17 24.81
CA GLN A 17 -17.81 7.42 23.56
C GLN A 17 -19.23 7.97 23.79
N GLN A 18 -19.84 7.66 24.93
CA GLN A 18 -21.18 8.15 25.30
C GLN A 18 -21.18 9.60 25.82
N HIS A 19 -20.03 10.16 26.17
CA HIS A 19 -19.93 11.54 26.65
C HIS A 19 -19.64 12.48 25.46
N GLU A 20 -20.63 13.27 25.07
CA GLU A 20 -20.51 14.22 23.95
C GLU A 20 -19.55 15.39 24.27
N GLY A 21 -19.47 15.81 25.54
CA GLY A 21 -18.49 16.80 26.00
C GLY A 21 -17.09 16.23 26.28
N GLY A 22 -16.85 14.97 25.88
CA GLY A 22 -15.53 14.34 25.88
C GLY A 22 -14.98 14.07 27.28
N VAL A 23 -13.67 14.28 27.46
CA VAL A 23 -12.93 13.83 28.66
C VAL A 23 -13.33 14.59 29.93
N GLN A 24 -13.77 15.85 29.82
CA GLN A 24 -14.18 16.63 30.98
C GLN A 24 -15.43 16.05 31.64
N GLU A 25 -16.48 15.79 30.85
CA GLU A 25 -17.71 15.17 31.34
C GLU A 25 -17.47 13.75 31.84
N LEU A 26 -16.60 12.98 31.18
CA LEU A 26 -16.20 11.65 31.64
C LEU A 26 -15.61 11.70 33.06
N LEU A 27 -14.73 12.67 33.32
CA LEU A 27 -14.13 12.86 34.65
C LEU A 27 -15.16 13.29 35.68
N ASP A 28 -16.08 14.20 35.33
CA ASP A 28 -17.19 14.59 36.21
C ASP A 28 -18.09 13.40 36.57
N THR A 29 -18.38 12.53 35.60
CA THR A 29 -19.13 11.29 35.84
C THR A 29 -18.38 10.37 36.83
N ILE A 30 -17.07 10.21 36.68
CA ILE A 30 -16.25 9.40 37.59
C ILE A 30 -16.22 10.01 39.00
N PHE A 31 -15.94 11.31 39.13
CA PHE A 31 -15.86 11.98 40.43
C PHE A 31 -17.21 12.04 41.12
N SER A 32 -18.31 12.23 40.39
CA SER A 32 -19.67 12.18 40.93
C SER A 32 -20.07 10.76 41.34
N PHE A 33 -19.63 9.72 40.62
CA PHE A 33 -19.81 8.33 41.03
C PHE A 33 -19.08 8.05 42.35
N LEU A 34 -17.81 8.45 42.48
CA LEU A 34 -17.05 8.32 43.72
C LEU A 34 -17.74 9.05 44.89
N ALA A 35 -18.32 10.22 44.66
CA ALA A 35 -19.04 10.95 45.71
C ALA A 35 -20.32 10.24 46.18
N ARG A 36 -21.02 9.53 45.28
CA ARG A 36 -22.32 8.93 45.57
C ARG A 36 -22.26 7.47 46.02
N LYS A 37 -21.24 6.73 45.57
CA LYS A 37 -21.19 5.26 45.68
C LYS A 37 -19.99 4.73 46.45
N THR A 38 -19.06 5.60 46.85
CA THR A 38 -17.90 5.22 47.64
C THR A 38 -17.71 6.19 48.79
N ASP A 39 -16.85 5.82 49.73
CA ASP A 39 -16.39 6.66 50.83
C ASP A 39 -15.16 7.50 50.44
N PHE A 40 -14.90 7.69 49.15
CA PHE A 40 -13.64 8.27 48.64
C PHE A 40 -13.29 9.63 49.26
N TYR A 41 -14.29 10.49 49.49
CA TYR A 41 -14.08 11.83 50.06
C TYR A 41 -14.20 11.89 51.59
N THR A 42 -14.79 10.87 52.22
CA THR A 42 -15.15 10.89 53.66
C THR A 42 -14.47 9.80 54.49
N GLY A 43 -13.89 8.78 53.85
CA GLY A 43 -13.30 7.61 54.51
C GLY A 43 -11.84 7.81 54.94
N GLY A 44 -11.21 8.93 54.57
CA GLY A 44 -9.81 9.23 54.87
C GLY A 44 -9.61 10.52 55.67
N GLN A 45 -8.36 10.78 56.04
CA GLN A 45 -7.93 12.08 56.59
C GLN A 45 -8.16 13.23 55.59
N GLU A 46 -8.28 14.46 56.10
CA GLU A 46 -8.47 15.65 55.28
C GLU A 46 -7.38 15.76 54.19
N GLY A 47 -7.80 15.95 52.93
CA GLY A 47 -6.91 16.00 51.77
C GLY A 47 -6.36 14.65 51.28
N ALA A 48 -6.76 13.50 51.86
CA ALA A 48 -6.32 12.19 51.39
C ALA A 48 -6.76 11.88 49.95
N ALA A 49 -8.02 12.20 49.62
CA ALA A 49 -8.59 12.01 48.29
C ALA A 49 -7.80 12.76 47.22
N GLU A 50 -7.53 14.05 47.44
CA GLU A 50 -6.76 14.91 46.53
C GLU A 50 -5.34 14.40 46.33
N LYS A 51 -4.64 14.02 47.42
CA LYS A 51 -3.30 13.44 47.36
C LYS A 51 -3.28 12.16 46.54
N LEU A 52 -4.32 11.32 46.69
CA LEU A 52 -4.43 10.07 45.94
C LEU A 52 -4.62 10.32 44.43
N VAL A 53 -5.56 11.19 44.03
CA VAL A 53 -5.77 11.56 42.62
C VAL A 53 -4.48 12.12 42.04
N THR A 54 -3.86 13.09 42.73
CA THR A 54 -2.63 13.75 42.27
C THR A 54 -1.48 12.77 42.10
N SER A 55 -1.31 11.83 43.05
CA SER A 55 -0.28 10.80 42.99
C SER A 55 -0.48 9.86 41.79
N LYS A 56 -1.71 9.40 41.54
CA LYS A 56 -2.02 8.54 40.39
C LYS A 56 -1.86 9.30 39.07
N PHE A 57 -2.34 10.54 38.99
CA PHE A 57 -2.18 11.41 37.84
C PHE A 57 -0.70 11.52 37.44
N LYS A 58 0.18 11.93 38.37
CA LYS A 58 1.62 12.08 38.11
C LYS A 58 2.29 10.79 37.63
N LYS A 59 1.90 9.64 38.18
CA LYS A 59 2.42 8.32 37.76
C LYS A 59 2.13 8.05 36.28
N TYR A 60 0.89 8.26 35.84
CA TYR A 60 0.48 7.98 34.47
C TYR A 60 0.89 9.09 33.49
N GLU A 61 0.95 10.35 33.93
CA GLU A 61 1.50 11.46 33.17
C GLU A 61 2.93 11.16 32.71
N ALA A 62 3.82 10.78 33.64
CA ALA A 62 5.20 10.43 33.31
C ALA A 62 5.29 9.28 32.28
N THR A 63 4.41 8.28 32.42
CA THR A 63 4.36 7.14 31.50
C THR A 63 3.84 7.55 30.11
N ALA A 64 2.81 8.40 30.05
CA ALA A 64 2.22 8.87 28.80
C ALA A 64 3.19 9.78 28.03
N VAL A 65 3.86 10.72 28.73
CA VAL A 65 4.86 11.61 28.14
C VAL A 65 6.04 10.80 27.58
N ALA A 66 6.55 9.82 28.34
CA ALA A 66 7.64 8.96 27.87
C ALA A 66 7.24 8.18 26.60
N LYS A 67 6.04 7.58 26.58
CA LYS A 67 5.53 6.86 25.39
C LYS A 67 5.32 7.76 24.18
N ALA A 68 4.80 8.97 24.38
CA ALA A 68 4.63 9.94 23.31
C ALA A 68 5.99 10.37 22.72
N ALA A 69 7.00 10.57 23.57
CA ALA A 69 8.36 10.89 23.14
C ALA A 69 9.00 9.73 22.35
N THR A 70 8.87 8.49 22.81
CA THR A 70 9.41 7.31 22.09
C THR A 70 8.73 7.10 20.75
N LEU A 71 7.39 7.22 20.69
CA LEU A 71 6.65 7.07 19.43
C LEU A 71 7.02 8.15 18.42
N LYS A 72 7.20 9.40 18.89
CA LYS A 72 7.64 10.51 18.03
C LYS A 72 9.06 10.29 17.50
N ALA A 73 9.97 9.80 18.33
CA ALA A 73 11.35 9.48 17.94
C ALA A 73 11.38 8.35 16.91
N GLU A 74 10.62 7.28 17.12
CA GLU A 74 10.53 6.16 16.19
C GLU A 74 9.95 6.61 14.84
N ARG A 75 8.88 7.42 14.85
CA ARG A 75 8.28 7.97 13.63
C ARG A 75 9.27 8.82 12.85
N ALA A 76 10.05 9.67 13.54
CA ALA A 76 11.07 10.51 12.91
C ALA A 76 12.21 9.66 12.31
N GLU A 77 12.62 8.59 12.97
CA GLU A 77 13.64 7.67 12.45
C GLU A 77 13.13 6.91 11.22
N GLN A 78 11.90 6.39 11.26
CA GLN A 78 11.28 5.73 10.11
C GLN A 78 11.15 6.68 8.91
N GLU A 79 10.78 7.93 9.14
CA GLU A 79 10.68 8.93 8.08
C GLU A 79 12.05 9.26 7.48
N LYS A 80 13.09 9.39 8.32
CA LYS A 80 14.47 9.61 7.86
C LYS A 80 14.97 8.43 7.02
N ARG A 81 14.78 7.19 7.50
CA ARG A 81 15.14 5.96 6.77
C ARG A 81 14.41 5.86 5.43
N ARG A 82 13.13 6.24 5.39
CA ARG A 82 12.35 6.27 4.13
C ARG A 82 12.91 7.30 3.15
N LYS A 83 13.25 8.50 3.63
CA LYS A 83 13.81 9.58 2.81
C LYS A 83 15.18 9.20 2.25
N GLU A 84 16.07 8.61 3.06
CA GLU A 84 17.39 8.15 2.63
C GLU A 84 17.30 7.05 1.55
N ARG A 85 16.36 6.09 1.68
CA ARG A 85 16.13 5.06 0.66
C ARG A 85 15.65 5.63 -0.67
N MET A 86 14.73 6.60 -0.63
CA MET A 86 14.21 7.25 -1.84
C MET A 86 15.29 8.06 -2.56
N GLU A 87 16.12 8.80 -1.82
CA GLU A 87 17.22 9.58 -2.40
C GLU A 87 18.28 8.67 -3.01
N LYS A 88 18.65 7.59 -2.32
CA LYS A 88 19.61 6.60 -2.86
C LYS A 88 19.10 5.97 -4.16
N LYS A 89 17.83 5.55 -4.20
CA LYS A 89 17.20 4.97 -5.40
C LYS A 89 17.19 5.98 -6.55
N LYS A 90 16.88 7.24 -6.28
CA LYS A 90 16.89 8.31 -7.29
C LYS A 90 18.31 8.61 -7.82
N GLN A 91 19.32 8.53 -6.98
CA GLN A 91 20.72 8.69 -7.41
C GLN A 91 21.20 7.51 -8.24
N GLU A 92 20.83 6.28 -7.88
CA GLU A 92 21.11 5.08 -8.66
C GLU A 92 20.41 5.13 -10.02
N GLU A 93 19.11 5.46 -10.07
CA GLU A 93 18.36 5.64 -11.33
C GLU A 93 18.98 6.70 -12.24
N LYS A 94 19.37 7.85 -11.68
CA LYS A 94 20.07 8.90 -12.46
C LYS A 94 21.43 8.44 -12.97
N ALA A 95 22.21 7.74 -12.14
CA ALA A 95 23.52 7.24 -12.55
C ALA A 95 23.40 6.15 -13.62
N GLU A 96 22.35 5.34 -13.56
CA GLU A 96 22.02 4.34 -14.59
C GLU A 96 21.55 5.01 -15.88
N GLU A 97 20.69 6.03 -15.81
CA GLU A 97 20.27 6.86 -16.94
C GLU A 97 21.46 7.58 -17.61
N ASP A 98 22.36 8.17 -16.83
CA ASP A 98 23.57 8.82 -17.33
C ASP A 98 24.53 7.82 -17.99
N LYS A 99 24.67 6.60 -17.43
CA LYS A 99 25.44 5.51 -18.05
C LYS A 99 24.84 5.07 -19.38
N LEU A 100 23.53 4.82 -19.42
CA LEU A 100 22.81 4.44 -20.63
C LEU A 100 22.92 5.51 -21.72
N ASN A 101 22.80 6.79 -21.36
CA ASN A 101 22.96 7.93 -22.30
C ASN A 101 24.42 8.08 -22.78
N SER A 102 25.40 7.80 -21.91
CA SER A 102 26.82 7.82 -22.31
C SER A 102 27.21 6.68 -23.25
N GLU A 103 26.59 5.51 -23.10
CA GLU A 103 26.89 4.29 -23.87
C GLU A 103 26.08 4.23 -25.18
N SER A 104 24.90 4.87 -25.23
CA SER A 104 24.08 5.05 -26.44
C SER A 104 24.32 6.38 -27.17
N LYS A 105 25.52 6.95 -27.03
CA LYS A 105 25.93 8.08 -27.87
C LYS A 105 26.10 7.61 -29.32
N ILE A 106 24.99 7.61 -30.06
CA ILE A 106 24.95 7.46 -31.51
C ILE A 106 25.86 8.55 -32.08
N VAL A 107 27.02 8.13 -32.58
CA VAL A 107 27.85 8.95 -33.46
C VAL A 107 27.07 9.05 -34.77
N GLU A 108 26.64 10.26 -35.14
CA GLU A 108 26.05 10.52 -36.45
C GLU A 108 27.06 10.14 -37.54
N LEU A 109 26.84 8.96 -38.15
CA LEU A 109 27.43 8.62 -39.43
C LEU A 109 26.80 9.56 -40.46
N THR A 110 27.59 10.49 -40.99
CA THR A 110 27.20 11.46 -42.01
C THR A 110 26.64 10.76 -43.26
N ASP A 111 25.62 11.39 -43.85
CA ASP A 111 24.78 10.92 -44.98
C ASP A 111 25.52 10.39 -46.23
N GLU A 112 26.84 10.58 -46.34
CA GLU A 112 27.64 10.21 -47.51
C GLU A 112 27.84 8.69 -47.68
N GLN A 113 27.69 7.88 -46.63
CA GLN A 113 27.88 6.42 -46.73
C GLN A 113 26.59 5.65 -47.06
N ALA A 114 25.41 6.23 -46.80
CA ALA A 114 24.12 5.62 -47.15
C ALA A 114 23.86 5.63 -48.66
N VAL A 115 24.35 6.66 -49.37
CA VAL A 115 24.19 6.79 -50.82
C VAL A 115 24.93 5.69 -51.60
N LYS A 116 26.10 5.27 -51.13
CA LYS A 116 26.90 4.22 -51.80
C LYS A 116 26.26 2.83 -51.73
N LEU A 117 25.48 2.54 -50.68
CA LEU A 117 24.83 1.23 -50.55
C LEU A 117 23.57 1.13 -51.43
N GLN A 118 22.90 2.26 -51.70
CA GLN A 118 21.71 2.31 -52.56
C GLN A 118 22.07 2.18 -54.05
N GLU A 119 23.20 2.75 -54.48
CA GLU A 119 23.69 2.64 -55.87
C GLU A 119 24.05 1.19 -56.27
N GLU A 120 24.37 0.34 -55.29
CA GLU A 120 24.73 -1.06 -55.53
C GLU A 120 23.50 -2.00 -55.60
N ILE A 121 22.35 -1.57 -55.05
CA ILE A 121 21.09 -2.33 -55.10
C ILE A 121 20.31 -2.07 -56.40
N ASP A 122 20.39 -0.84 -56.94
CA ASP A 122 19.63 -0.46 -58.15
C ASP A 122 20.22 -1.00 -59.48
N ASN A 123 21.38 -1.66 -59.47
CA ASN A 123 22.07 -2.13 -60.68
C ASN A 123 21.79 -3.59 -61.10
N LYS A 124 20.73 -4.25 -60.59
CA LYS A 124 20.36 -5.62 -61.02
C LYS A 124 18.98 -5.65 -61.71
N PRO A 125 18.89 -6.14 -62.97
CA PRO A 125 17.65 -6.07 -63.75
C PRO A 125 16.62 -7.15 -63.36
N ALA A 126 15.36 -6.78 -63.53
CA ALA A 126 14.13 -7.51 -63.19
C ALA A 126 13.67 -8.53 -64.25
N ILE A 127 12.52 -9.17 -63.94
CA ILE A 127 11.48 -9.82 -64.80
C ILE A 127 11.41 -11.38 -64.60
N PRO A 128 10.25 -12.10 -64.67
CA PRO A 128 8.79 -11.77 -64.59
C PRO A 128 7.96 -12.64 -63.59
N GLY A 129 6.68 -12.25 -63.33
CA GLY A 129 5.63 -13.13 -62.74
C GLY A 129 5.11 -14.23 -63.70
N PRO A 130 4.09 -15.07 -63.36
CA PRO A 130 2.68 -14.63 -63.24
C PRO A 130 1.69 -15.48 -62.36
N SER A 131 0.46 -14.95 -62.17
CA SER A 131 -0.85 -15.62 -61.93
C SER A 131 -1.09 -16.37 -60.60
N GLY A 132 -2.24 -16.32 -59.92
CA GLY A 132 -3.53 -15.66 -60.20
C GLY A 132 -4.56 -15.87 -59.08
N ASP A 133 -5.49 -14.91 -59.01
CA ASP A 133 -6.94 -14.96 -58.77
C ASP A 133 -7.63 -15.50 -57.48
N SER A 134 -8.63 -14.70 -57.08
CA SER A 134 -9.89 -14.98 -56.36
C SER A 134 -9.98 -15.10 -54.82
N ALA A 135 -10.42 -13.98 -54.23
CA ALA A 135 -11.66 -13.80 -53.45
C ALA A 135 -11.92 -14.50 -52.08
N SER A 136 -12.39 -13.64 -51.16
CA SER A 136 -13.36 -13.84 -50.06
C SER A 136 -12.87 -14.20 -48.65
N ASP A 137 -13.01 -13.19 -47.79
CA ASP A 137 -13.78 -13.13 -46.53
C ASP A 137 -13.35 -13.96 -45.28
N LYS A 138 -13.34 -13.24 -44.14
CA LYS A 138 -13.51 -13.68 -42.74
C LYS A 138 -12.37 -14.42 -42.00
N LYS A 139 -11.81 -13.70 -41.02
CA LYS A 139 -12.10 -13.79 -39.57
C LYS A 139 -10.86 -13.94 -38.69
N GLU A 140 -10.84 -13.08 -37.67
CA GLU A 140 -10.13 -13.12 -36.38
C GLU A 140 -9.22 -14.33 -36.15
N GLU A 141 -7.93 -14.08 -35.91
CA GLU A 141 -7.25 -14.49 -34.68
C GLU A 141 -5.86 -13.87 -34.56
N ASN A 142 -5.52 -13.53 -33.31
CA ASN A 142 -4.20 -13.52 -32.69
C ASN A 142 -3.07 -12.65 -33.26
N LEU A 143 -2.69 -11.64 -32.47
CA LEU A 143 -1.30 -11.25 -32.32
C LEU A 143 -1.00 -11.16 -30.82
N GLU A 144 -0.61 -12.30 -30.26
CA GLU A 144 0.40 -12.34 -29.21
C GLU A 144 1.67 -11.73 -29.81
N ASP A 145 2.10 -10.58 -29.29
CA ASP A 145 3.46 -10.11 -29.54
C ASP A 145 4.24 -10.21 -28.24
N GLU A 146 5.30 -10.99 -28.36
CA GLU A 146 6.07 -11.63 -27.33
C GLU A 146 7.37 -10.83 -27.21
N GLU A 147 7.38 -9.79 -26.37
CA GLU A 147 8.60 -9.27 -25.78
C GLU A 147 8.51 -9.44 -24.26
N GLU A 148 8.70 -10.68 -23.82
CA GLU A 148 8.81 -11.03 -22.41
C GLU A 148 10.19 -10.56 -21.90
N ASP A 149 10.24 -9.30 -21.47
CA ASP A 149 11.37 -8.66 -20.80
C ASP A 149 11.84 -9.58 -19.64
N GLU A 150 13.11 -9.99 -19.59
CA GLU A 150 13.62 -10.97 -18.61
C GLU A 150 13.39 -10.54 -17.14
N LYS A 151 13.00 -9.28 -16.90
CA LYS A 151 12.64 -8.69 -15.60
C LYS A 151 11.17 -8.89 -15.17
N GLU A 152 10.31 -9.38 -16.06
CA GLU A 152 8.87 -9.60 -15.81
C GLU A 152 8.50 -11.06 -15.54
N LYS A 153 9.43 -12.01 -15.76
CA LYS A 153 9.26 -13.42 -15.37
C LYS A 153 8.90 -13.54 -13.88
N GLY A 154 7.64 -13.92 -13.63
CA GLY A 154 7.10 -14.19 -12.29
C GLY A 154 6.29 -13.06 -11.64
N LYS A 155 6.08 -11.92 -12.31
CA LYS A 155 5.15 -10.88 -11.84
C LYS A 155 3.77 -11.09 -12.49
N LEU A 156 2.72 -10.99 -11.68
CA LEU A 156 1.34 -11.00 -12.19
C LEU A 156 1.09 -9.69 -12.93
N ARG A 157 0.71 -9.78 -14.22
CA ARG A 157 0.28 -8.62 -14.99
C ARG A 157 -0.96 -8.00 -14.33
N PRO A 158 -1.00 -6.68 -14.07
CA PRO A 158 -2.17 -6.04 -13.50
C PRO A 158 -3.42 -6.25 -14.38
N ASN A 159 -4.58 -6.36 -13.74
CA ASN A 159 -5.86 -6.33 -14.45
C ASN A 159 -6.23 -4.89 -14.87
N SER A 160 -7.27 -4.73 -15.68
CA SER A 160 -7.73 -3.41 -16.17
C SER A 160 -8.16 -2.44 -15.07
N GLY A 161 -8.40 -2.95 -13.85
CA GLY A 161 -8.70 -2.16 -12.66
C GLY A 161 -7.49 -1.89 -11.78
N ASN A 162 -6.26 -1.95 -12.31
CA ASN A 162 -5.00 -1.76 -11.58
C ASN A 162 -4.82 -2.68 -10.36
N GLY A 163 -5.50 -3.83 -10.34
CA GLY A 163 -5.35 -4.85 -9.31
C GLY A 163 -4.85 -6.16 -9.88
N ALA A 164 -5.26 -7.28 -9.29
CA ALA A 164 -4.86 -8.61 -9.75
C ALA A 164 -6.02 -9.59 -9.73
N ASP A 165 -5.97 -10.53 -10.66
CA ASP A 165 -6.89 -11.66 -10.74
C ASP A 165 -6.18 -12.90 -10.15
N LEU A 166 -6.70 -13.41 -9.03
CA LEU A 166 -6.22 -14.63 -8.38
C LEU A 166 -7.30 -15.73 -8.47
N PRO A 167 -6.93 -17.01 -8.27
CA PRO A 167 -7.87 -18.12 -8.43
C PRO A 167 -9.14 -18.06 -7.56
N ASN A 168 -9.06 -17.45 -6.37
CA ASN A 168 -10.17 -17.44 -5.40
C ASN A 168 -10.83 -16.08 -5.23
N TYR A 169 -10.16 -15.02 -5.69
CA TYR A 169 -10.65 -13.65 -5.58
C TYR A 169 -9.92 -12.77 -6.58
N LYS A 170 -10.59 -11.72 -7.02
CA LYS A 170 -10.00 -10.64 -7.80
C LYS A 170 -10.18 -9.33 -7.06
N TRP A 171 -9.26 -8.40 -7.25
CA TRP A 171 -9.40 -7.06 -6.69
C TRP A 171 -9.02 -6.00 -7.71
N THR A 172 -9.57 -4.80 -7.51
CA THR A 172 -9.31 -3.60 -8.32
C THR A 172 -9.06 -2.41 -7.38
N GLN A 173 -8.34 -1.41 -7.86
CA GLN A 173 -7.93 -0.26 -7.07
C GLN A 173 -8.05 1.05 -7.85
N THR A 174 -8.53 2.07 -7.16
CA THR A 174 -8.41 3.48 -7.56
C THR A 174 -7.56 4.24 -6.53
N LEU A 175 -7.31 5.54 -6.75
CA LEU A 175 -6.64 6.37 -5.75
C LEU A 175 -7.47 6.54 -4.47
N GLN A 176 -8.78 6.32 -4.54
CA GLN A 176 -9.71 6.56 -3.44
C GLN A 176 -10.00 5.28 -2.67
N ASP A 177 -10.24 4.16 -3.37
CA ASP A 177 -10.73 2.92 -2.78
C ASP A 177 -10.18 1.64 -3.44
N ILE A 178 -10.37 0.50 -2.76
CA ILE A 178 -10.06 -0.86 -3.23
C ILE A 178 -11.33 -1.72 -3.17
N GLU A 179 -11.63 -2.44 -4.25
CA GLU A 179 -12.77 -3.38 -4.33
C GLU A 179 -12.26 -4.83 -4.43
N VAL A 180 -12.86 -5.74 -3.65
CA VAL A 180 -12.51 -7.18 -3.64
C VAL A 180 -13.74 -8.00 -4.00
N SER A 181 -13.61 -8.84 -5.03
CA SER A 181 -14.65 -9.78 -5.48
C SER A 181 -14.20 -11.22 -5.24
N ASN A 182 -14.85 -11.91 -4.30
CA ASN A 182 -14.59 -13.33 -4.03
C ASN A 182 -15.33 -14.23 -5.02
N MET A 183 -14.64 -15.18 -5.64
CA MET A 183 -15.28 -16.22 -6.46
C MET A 183 -15.61 -17.40 -5.56
N ASN A 184 -16.84 -17.43 -5.05
CA ASN A 184 -17.30 -18.49 -4.16
C ASN A 184 -17.51 -19.79 -4.97
N ILE A 185 -16.59 -20.75 -4.85
CA ILE A 185 -16.76 -22.10 -5.42
C ILE A 185 -17.80 -22.81 -4.55
N MET A 186 -19.08 -22.69 -4.93
CA MET A 186 -20.14 -23.54 -4.39
C MET A 186 -19.82 -24.99 -4.75
N HIS A 187 -19.20 -25.71 -3.81
CA HIS A 187 -19.09 -27.16 -3.86
C HIS A 187 -20.51 -27.73 -3.73
N VAL A 188 -21.15 -27.98 -4.87
CA VAL A 188 -22.35 -28.82 -4.91
C VAL A 188 -21.89 -30.24 -4.58
N ASN A 189 -22.00 -30.61 -3.31
CA ASN A 189 -21.84 -32.00 -2.86
C ASN A 189 -22.94 -32.85 -3.53
N LYS A 190 -22.58 -33.50 -4.64
CA LYS A 190 -23.34 -34.64 -5.16
C LYS A 190 -22.89 -35.90 -4.40
N SER A 191 -23.55 -36.21 -3.28
CA SER A 191 -23.74 -37.59 -2.86
C SER A 191 -24.77 -37.66 -1.73
N TRP A 192 -25.47 -38.80 -1.66
CA TRP A 192 -26.50 -39.23 -0.70
C TRP A 192 -27.95 -38.89 -1.06
N ILE A 193 -28.45 -39.54 -2.11
CA ILE A 193 -29.76 -40.22 -2.01
C ILE A 193 -29.52 -41.68 -2.42
N LEU A 194 -29.78 -42.56 -1.45
CA LEU A 194 -29.89 -44.02 -1.57
C LEU A 194 -31.05 -44.41 -2.47
#